data_AF-A0A0D0CXU8-F1
#
_entry.id   AF-A0A0D0CXU8-F1
#
_cell.length_a   1.000
_cell.length_b   1.000
_cell.length_c   1.000
_cell.angle_alpha   90.00
_cell.angle_beta   90.00
_cell.angle_gamma   90.00
#
_symmetry.space_group_name_H-M   'P 1'
#
loop_
_entity.id
_entity.type
_entity.pdbx_description
1 polymer ?
#
loop_
_entity_poly.entity_id
_entity_poly.type
_entity_poly.pdbx_seq_one_letter_code
_entity_poly.pdbx_strand_id
1 'polypeptide(L)'
;MDGNFKAEHLYDRQTDGQVWLMDGLGFMVSRSPYHEYLAATDHSLERSPCNNHRAVNQVNSSCAWLEATGIGATACARHGCFVPHSVVDFQKGERQVNMDYSLVNALRYNMQGICRVINFYDVNCAYMRKLRQRVRNNKFLKFPTEMEIVPGIGIWHVHGHQPQCFSRYAPLYIKGAGWIDGEVIETLWSILNVVSTSTCGMSSPHRQELLDFQMNDSNFMKMICMG
;
A
#
# COMPACT_ATOMS: atom_id res chain seq x y z
N MET A 1 0.47 0.92 -5.99
CA MET A 1 0.70 0.51 -4.60
C MET A 1 2.16 0.67 -4.36
N ASP A 2 2.53 1.11 -3.17
CA ASP A 2 3.91 1.36 -2.81
C ASP A 2 4.00 1.56 -1.28
N GLY A 3 5.22 1.49 -0.76
CA GLY A 3 5.57 1.71 0.63
C GLY A 3 6.33 3.00 0.86
N ASN A 4 5.93 3.74 1.89
CA ASN A 4 6.61 4.93 2.37
C ASN A 4 7.32 4.67 3.70
N PHE A 5 8.64 4.53 3.64
CA PHE A 5 9.50 4.27 4.81
C PHE A 5 9.93 5.54 5.55
N LYS A 6 9.52 6.73 5.11
CA LYS A 6 9.73 7.96 5.89
C LYS A 6 8.67 8.13 6.98
N ALA A 7 7.50 7.51 6.83
CA ALA A 7 6.39 7.56 7.77
C ALA A 7 6.55 6.54 8.91
N GLU A 8 7.73 6.52 9.53
CA GLU A 8 8.04 5.69 10.69
C GLU A 8 7.19 6.12 11.91
N HIS A 9 7.05 5.21 12.87
CA HIS A 9 6.34 5.48 14.12
C HIS A 9 7.01 4.77 15.28
N LEU A 10 7.30 5.52 16.33
CA LEU A 10 7.89 5.02 17.57
C LEU A 10 6.83 4.33 18.43
N TYR A 11 7.25 3.34 19.22
CA TYR A 11 6.37 2.84 20.26
C TYR A 11 5.98 3.94 21.25
N ASP A 12 4.70 3.96 21.59
CA ASP A 12 4.19 4.88 22.59
C ASP A 12 4.79 4.59 23.97
N ARG A 13 5.21 5.66 24.63
CA ARG A 13 5.72 5.59 26.01
C ARG A 13 4.59 5.31 27.02
N GLN A 14 3.36 5.71 26.69
CA GLN A 14 2.18 5.54 27.52
C GLN A 14 0.96 5.21 26.65
N THR A 15 0.43 4.00 26.84
CA THR A 15 -0.74 3.49 26.12
C THR A 15 -2.05 3.71 26.89
N ASP A 16 -1.97 4.03 28.18
CA ASP A 16 -3.14 4.26 29.02
C ASP A 16 -3.88 5.56 28.65
N GLY A 17 -5.20 5.48 28.53
CA GLY A 17 -6.06 6.63 28.25
C GLY A 17 -6.09 7.07 26.78
N GLN A 18 -5.50 6.30 25.87
CA GLN A 18 -5.60 6.55 24.44
C GLN A 18 -7.03 6.30 23.93
N VAL A 19 -7.53 7.25 23.14
CA VAL A 19 -8.88 7.19 22.56
C VAL A 19 -8.74 7.31 21.05
N TRP A 20 -9.41 6.40 20.36
CA TRP A 20 -9.53 6.40 18.91
C TRP A 20 -10.85 7.05 18.51
N LEU A 21 -10.81 8.18 17.79
CA LEU A 21 -12.04 8.84 17.34
C LEU A 21 -12.57 8.23 16.04
N MET A 22 -11.67 7.82 15.14
CA MET A 22 -12.00 7.37 13.79
C MET A 22 -11.22 6.13 13.33
N ASP A 23 -10.96 5.17 14.24
CA ASP A 23 -10.20 3.95 13.89
C ASP A 23 -10.81 3.22 12.68
N GLY A 24 -10.04 3.15 11.60
CA GLY A 24 -10.43 2.50 10.36
C GLY A 24 -11.52 3.21 9.56
N LEU A 25 -11.97 4.41 9.95
CA LEU A 25 -13.02 5.15 9.25
C LEU A 25 -12.48 6.08 8.15
N GLY A 26 -11.16 6.33 8.14
CA GLY A 26 -10.47 7.12 7.12
C GLY A 26 -9.75 6.27 6.06
N PHE A 27 -8.46 6.54 5.88
CA PHE A 27 -7.60 5.87 4.90
C PHE A 27 -6.83 4.72 5.50
N MET A 28 -6.32 4.91 6.71
CA MET A 28 -5.73 3.86 7.53
C MET A 28 -6.76 2.78 7.82
N VAL A 29 -6.31 1.53 7.78
CA VAL A 29 -7.14 0.37 8.14
C VAL A 29 -7.41 0.34 9.64
N SER A 30 -8.53 -0.27 10.06
CA SER A 30 -8.79 -0.46 11.49
C SER A 30 -7.69 -1.31 12.13
N ARG A 31 -7.22 -0.87 13.29
CA ARG A 31 -6.10 -1.48 14.00
C ARG A 31 -6.37 -2.93 14.38
N SER A 32 -7.48 -3.23 15.05
CA SER A 32 -7.73 -4.58 15.61
C SER A 32 -7.82 -5.66 14.53
N PRO A 33 -8.67 -5.52 13.49
CA PRO A 33 -8.79 -6.53 12.44
C PRO A 33 -7.48 -6.74 11.67
N TYR A 34 -6.71 -5.66 11.46
CA TYR A 34 -5.43 -5.74 10.78
C TYR A 34 -4.38 -6.49 11.60
N HIS A 35 -4.29 -6.25 12.92
CA HIS A 35 -3.37 -6.97 13.79
C HIS A 35 -3.74 -8.45 13.93
N GLU A 36 -5.03 -8.78 14.02
CA GLU A 36 -5.50 -10.16 14.00
C GLU A 36 -5.11 -10.88 12.70
N TYR A 37 -5.29 -10.20 11.56
CA TYR A 37 -4.85 -10.71 10.27
C TYR A 37 -3.35 -10.97 10.23
N LEU A 38 -2.53 -10.02 10.68
CA LEU A 38 -1.08 -10.15 10.69
C LEU A 38 -0.64 -11.32 11.59
N ALA A 39 -1.18 -11.41 12.80
CA ALA A 39 -0.83 -12.46 13.76
C ALA A 39 -1.19 -13.88 13.25
N ALA A 40 -2.23 -14.00 12.44
CA ALA A 40 -2.73 -15.27 11.94
C ALA A 40 -2.22 -15.65 10.53
N THR A 41 -1.41 -14.80 9.89
CA THR A 41 -0.95 -15.03 8.51
C THR A 41 0.55 -15.31 8.46
N ASP A 42 0.95 -16.34 7.71
CA ASP A 42 2.36 -16.65 7.50
C ASP A 42 3.09 -15.50 6.76
N HIS A 43 4.35 -15.28 7.13
CA HIS A 43 5.18 -14.18 6.69
C HIS A 43 6.41 -14.64 5.90
N SER A 44 6.37 -15.86 5.35
CA SER A 44 7.49 -16.43 4.63
C SER A 44 7.95 -15.53 3.49
N LEU A 45 9.26 -15.22 3.48
CA LEU A 45 9.88 -14.41 2.44
C LEU A 45 9.96 -15.23 1.15
N GLU A 46 9.32 -14.73 0.11
CA GLU A 46 9.40 -15.34 -1.20
C GLU A 46 10.50 -14.67 -2.02
N ARG A 47 11.46 -15.47 -2.49
CA ARG A 47 12.47 -14.98 -3.43
C ARG A 47 11.83 -14.69 -4.78
N SER A 48 12.01 -13.47 -5.25
CA SER A 48 11.69 -13.09 -6.62
C SER A 48 12.68 -13.79 -7.59
N PRO A 49 12.20 -14.38 -8.69
CA PRO A 49 13.05 -14.86 -9.78
C PRO A 49 13.53 -13.73 -10.71
N CYS A 50 13.04 -12.50 -10.50
CA CYS A 50 13.50 -11.31 -11.22
C CYS A 50 14.86 -10.84 -10.66
N ASN A 51 15.49 -9.87 -11.31
CA ASN A 51 16.71 -9.22 -10.83
C ASN A 51 16.61 -8.86 -9.34
N ASN A 52 17.75 -8.86 -8.65
CA ASN A 52 17.81 -8.52 -7.23
C ASN A 52 17.28 -7.09 -6.99
N HIS A 53 15.99 -6.98 -6.68
CA HIS A 53 15.38 -5.74 -6.26
C HIS A 53 16.00 -5.34 -4.93
N ARG A 54 16.80 -4.27 -4.93
CA ARG A 54 17.26 -3.63 -3.68
C ARG A 54 16.07 -3.23 -2.80
N ALA A 55 14.93 -2.89 -3.41
CA ALA A 55 13.66 -2.60 -2.73
C ALA A 55 13.20 -3.72 -1.78
N VAL A 56 13.37 -5.00 -2.14
CA VAL A 56 12.95 -6.13 -1.29
C VAL A 56 13.98 -6.48 -0.21
N ASN A 57 15.27 -6.23 -0.48
CA ASN A 57 16.35 -6.73 0.36
C ASN A 57 16.81 -5.73 1.44
N GLN A 58 16.55 -4.43 1.28
CA GLN A 58 17.15 -3.40 2.14
C GLN A 58 16.25 -2.87 3.26
N VAL A 59 14.98 -3.30 3.34
CA VAL A 59 14.00 -2.70 4.25
C VAL A 59 13.40 -3.66 5.29
N ASN A 60 13.95 -4.88 5.40
CA ASN A 60 13.51 -5.88 6.39
C ASN A 60 14.21 -5.76 7.75
N SER A 61 14.89 -4.65 8.03
CA SER A 61 15.43 -4.36 9.36
C SER A 61 14.32 -3.86 10.28
N SER A 62 13.88 -4.71 11.21
CA SER A 62 13.07 -4.28 12.34
C SER A 62 13.93 -3.43 13.27
N CYS A 63 13.49 -2.21 13.59
CA CYS A 63 14.10 -1.39 14.63
C CYS A 63 13.32 -1.58 15.94
N ALA A 64 14.01 -1.93 17.03
CA ALA A 64 13.36 -2.30 18.29
C ALA A 64 12.51 -1.18 18.92
N TRP A 65 12.75 0.07 18.54
CA TRP A 65 12.01 1.24 19.03
C TRP A 65 10.84 1.68 18.14
N LEU A 66 10.64 1.07 16.97
CA LEU A 66 9.57 1.42 16.04
C LEU A 66 8.38 0.45 16.17
N GLU A 67 7.17 1.00 16.35
CA GLU A 67 5.90 0.28 16.16
C GLU A 67 5.66 0.04 14.66
N ALA A 68 5.96 1.04 13.83
CA ALA A 68 5.90 0.94 12.37
C ALA A 68 7.20 1.44 11.71
N THR A 69 7.75 0.65 10.79
CA THR A 69 8.91 1.04 9.95
C THR A 69 8.51 1.87 8.72
N GLY A 70 7.23 2.22 8.60
CA GLY A 70 6.65 2.88 7.43
C GLY A 70 5.18 2.50 7.23
N ILE A 71 4.60 2.99 6.14
CA ILE A 71 3.23 2.67 5.72
C ILE A 71 3.19 2.21 4.28
N GLY A 72 2.22 1.37 3.93
CA GLY A 72 1.90 1.01 2.55
C GLY A 72 0.52 1.48 2.17
N ALA A 73 0.30 1.84 0.90
CA ALA A 73 -1.03 2.21 0.44
C ALA A 73 -1.34 1.79 -0.99
N THR A 74 -2.63 1.89 -1.30
CA THR A 74 -3.16 1.82 -2.66
C THR A 74 -3.74 3.19 -3.03
N ALA A 75 -3.40 3.68 -4.21
CA ALA A 75 -3.91 4.92 -4.77
C ALA A 75 -4.42 4.68 -6.20
N CYS A 76 -5.38 5.49 -6.62
CA CYS A 76 -5.89 5.49 -7.99
C CYS A 76 -4.83 6.07 -8.93
N ALA A 77 -4.27 5.24 -9.82
CA ALA A 77 -3.28 5.66 -10.82
C ALA A 77 -3.77 6.78 -11.75
N ARG A 78 -5.09 6.89 -11.97
CA ARG A 78 -5.69 7.87 -12.88
C ARG A 78 -5.96 9.21 -12.21
N HIS A 79 -6.58 9.19 -11.03
CA HIS A 79 -7.04 10.41 -10.35
C HIS A 79 -6.04 10.90 -9.28
N GLY A 80 -5.01 10.11 -8.99
CA GLY A 80 -4.02 10.43 -7.96
C GLY A 80 -4.62 10.60 -6.58
N CYS A 81 -5.63 9.80 -6.24
CA CYS A 81 -6.29 9.81 -4.94
C CYS A 81 -5.91 8.56 -4.15
N PHE A 82 -5.63 8.69 -2.86
CA PHE A 82 -5.55 7.55 -1.95
C PHE A 82 -6.87 6.81 -1.91
N VAL A 83 -6.84 5.47 -1.85
CA VAL A 83 -8.05 4.68 -1.67
C VAL A 83 -8.33 4.55 -0.17
N PRO A 84 -9.54 4.93 0.30
CA PRO A 84 -9.93 4.76 1.69
C PRO A 84 -9.79 3.31 2.20
N HIS A 85 -9.57 3.17 3.50
CA HIS A 85 -9.37 1.88 4.18
C HIS A 85 -8.28 0.98 3.58
N SER A 86 -7.28 1.53 2.88
CA SER A 86 -6.24 0.75 2.21
C SER A 86 -4.83 1.04 2.72
N VAL A 87 -4.65 1.96 3.66
CA VAL A 87 -3.34 2.31 4.19
C VAL A 87 -3.01 1.45 5.39
N VAL A 88 -1.82 0.86 5.39
CA VAL A 88 -1.41 -0.15 6.36
C VAL A 88 -0.06 0.19 6.97
N ASP A 89 0.11 -0.03 8.26
CA ASP A 89 1.43 0.07 8.91
C ASP A 89 2.29 -1.15 8.62
N PHE A 90 3.59 -0.92 8.44
CA PHE A 90 4.62 -1.93 8.29
C PHE A 90 5.29 -2.25 9.62
N GLN A 91 5.10 -3.45 10.16
CA GLN A 91 5.75 -3.87 11.40
C GLN A 91 7.23 -4.22 11.19
N LYS A 92 7.59 -4.60 9.96
CA LYS A 92 8.95 -4.96 9.58
C LYS A 92 9.10 -4.88 8.06
N GLY A 93 9.39 -3.68 7.58
CA GLY A 93 9.49 -3.42 6.15
C GLY A 93 8.18 -3.68 5.40
N GLU A 94 8.23 -3.50 4.10
CA GLU A 94 7.11 -3.82 3.22
C GLU A 94 7.06 -5.32 2.94
N ARG A 95 6.19 -6.03 3.69
CA ARG A 95 5.93 -7.45 3.43
C ARG A 95 4.70 -7.59 2.54
N GLN A 96 4.68 -8.66 1.74
CA GLN A 96 3.55 -8.97 0.87
C GLN A 96 2.23 -9.09 1.66
N VAL A 97 2.28 -9.59 2.90
CA VAL A 97 1.12 -9.66 3.80
C VAL A 97 0.50 -8.27 4.06
N ASN A 98 1.33 -7.22 4.20
CA ASN A 98 0.86 -5.85 4.38
C ASN A 98 0.16 -5.37 3.09
N MET A 99 0.83 -5.57 1.95
CA MET A 99 0.32 -5.12 0.65
C MET A 99 -0.91 -5.90 0.15
N ASP A 100 -1.02 -7.18 0.50
CA ASP A 100 -2.23 -7.98 0.25
C ASP A 100 -3.44 -7.38 0.96
N TYR A 101 -3.28 -6.96 2.22
CA TYR A 101 -4.35 -6.32 2.99
C TYR A 101 -4.73 -4.96 2.40
N SER A 102 -3.74 -4.14 2.04
CA SER A 102 -3.95 -2.86 1.35
C SER A 102 -4.74 -3.04 0.05
N LEU A 103 -4.28 -3.94 -0.82
CA LEU A 103 -4.89 -4.18 -2.13
C LEU A 103 -6.32 -4.71 -1.99
N VAL A 104 -6.55 -5.71 -1.14
CA VAL A 104 -7.86 -6.32 -1.00
C VAL A 104 -8.87 -5.32 -0.46
N ASN A 105 -8.51 -4.48 0.52
CA ASN A 105 -9.43 -3.45 0.99
C ASN A 105 -9.69 -2.39 -0.08
N ALA A 106 -8.67 -1.95 -0.82
CA ALA A 106 -8.86 -1.02 -1.93
C ALA A 106 -9.80 -1.58 -3.00
N LEU A 107 -9.67 -2.87 -3.34
CA LEU A 107 -10.55 -3.53 -4.29
C LEU A 107 -11.97 -3.74 -3.77
N ARG A 108 -12.19 -3.71 -2.46
CA ARG A 108 -13.53 -3.80 -1.84
C ARG A 108 -14.23 -2.45 -1.73
N TYR A 109 -13.48 -1.35 -1.78
CA TYR A 109 -14.01 -0.01 -1.60
C TYR A 109 -14.58 0.58 -2.90
N ASN A 110 -15.90 0.72 -3.00
CA ASN A 110 -16.60 1.37 -4.12
C ASN A 110 -16.28 0.78 -5.52
N MET A 111 -16.02 -0.52 -5.60
CA MET A 111 -15.67 -1.21 -6.86
C MET A 111 -16.85 -1.95 -7.52
N GLN A 112 -18.10 -1.66 -7.13
CA GLN A 112 -19.29 -2.31 -7.70
C GLN A 112 -19.37 -2.06 -9.21
N GLY A 113 -19.53 -3.13 -9.99
CA GLY A 113 -19.61 -3.06 -11.46
C GLY A 113 -18.24 -2.98 -12.17
N ILE A 114 -17.13 -2.86 -11.44
CA ILE A 114 -15.79 -2.90 -12.03
C ILE A 114 -15.34 -4.35 -12.13
N CYS A 115 -15.11 -4.83 -13.35
CA CYS A 115 -14.69 -6.22 -13.61
C CYS A 115 -13.20 -6.37 -13.89
N ARG A 116 -12.47 -5.27 -14.09
CA ARG A 116 -11.05 -5.26 -14.47
C ARG A 116 -10.31 -4.10 -13.82
N VAL A 117 -9.17 -4.40 -13.19
CA VAL A 117 -8.28 -3.42 -12.55
C VAL A 117 -6.86 -3.65 -13.03
N ILE A 118 -6.16 -2.56 -13.33
CA ILE A 118 -4.72 -2.58 -13.57
C ILE A 118 -4.06 -2.15 -12.26
N ASN A 119 -3.29 -3.05 -11.67
CA ASN A 119 -2.55 -2.79 -10.44
C ASN A 119 -1.11 -2.43 -10.81
N PHE A 120 -0.65 -1.24 -10.43
CA PHE A 120 0.76 -0.87 -10.51
C PHE A 120 1.44 -1.11 -9.16
N TYR A 121 2.57 -1.80 -9.19
CA TYR A 121 3.42 -2.07 -8.03
C TYR A 121 4.78 -2.55 -8.50
N ASP A 122 5.86 -2.06 -7.91
CA ASP A 122 7.23 -2.27 -8.39
C ASP A 122 7.56 -3.74 -8.56
N VAL A 123 7.19 -4.56 -7.59
CA VAL A 123 7.53 -5.99 -7.59
C VAL A 123 6.42 -6.87 -8.16
N ASN A 124 5.53 -6.34 -9.00
CA ASN A 124 4.39 -7.09 -9.55
C ASN A 124 4.79 -8.36 -10.33
N CYS A 125 5.98 -8.37 -10.93
CA CYS A 125 6.52 -9.56 -11.61
C CYS A 125 6.67 -10.77 -10.68
N ALA A 126 6.83 -10.55 -9.38
CA ALA A 126 6.90 -11.58 -8.35
C ALA A 126 5.61 -11.64 -7.53
N TYR A 127 5.14 -10.48 -7.05
CA TYR A 127 4.00 -10.36 -6.15
C TYR A 127 2.71 -11.00 -6.70
N MET A 128 2.38 -10.71 -7.97
CA MET A 128 1.11 -11.14 -8.57
C MET A 128 1.03 -12.66 -8.78
N ARG A 129 2.17 -13.36 -8.86
CA ARG A 129 2.23 -14.81 -9.14
C ARG A 129 1.48 -15.64 -8.10
N LYS A 130 1.55 -15.24 -6.83
CA LYS A 130 0.92 -15.96 -5.72
C LYS A 130 -0.17 -15.18 -5.02
N LEU A 131 -0.47 -13.95 -5.44
CA LEU A 131 -1.52 -13.12 -4.82
C LEU A 131 -2.84 -13.88 -4.67
N ARG A 132 -3.35 -14.48 -5.76
CA ARG A 132 -4.60 -15.24 -5.71
C ARG A 132 -4.54 -16.44 -4.77
N GLN A 133 -3.40 -17.11 -4.67
CA GLN A 133 -3.21 -18.22 -3.74
C GLN A 133 -3.18 -17.73 -2.29
N ARG A 134 -2.43 -16.66 -2.00
CA ARG A 134 -2.35 -16.05 -0.66
C ARG A 134 -3.73 -15.59 -0.18
N VAL A 135 -4.48 -14.89 -1.03
CA VAL A 135 -5.84 -14.43 -0.68
C VAL A 135 -6.80 -15.60 -0.49
N ARG A 136 -6.80 -16.62 -1.37
CA ARG A 136 -7.70 -17.80 -1.22
C ARG A 136 -7.41 -18.62 0.04
N ASN A 137 -6.14 -18.70 0.44
CA ASN A 137 -5.72 -19.47 1.61
C ASN A 137 -5.83 -18.65 2.92
N ASN A 138 -6.33 -17.42 2.86
CA ASN A 138 -6.43 -16.53 4.01
C ASN A 138 -7.90 -16.29 4.39
N LYS A 139 -8.24 -16.47 5.67
CA LYS A 139 -9.62 -16.31 6.16
C LYS A 139 -10.09 -14.85 6.29
N PHE A 140 -9.16 -13.89 6.34
CA PHE A 140 -9.47 -12.46 6.51
C PHE A 140 -9.60 -11.73 5.16
N LEU A 141 -8.97 -12.26 4.12
CA LEU A 141 -8.95 -11.63 2.80
C LEU A 141 -9.94 -12.31 1.86
N LYS A 142 -10.72 -11.49 1.16
CA LYS A 142 -11.62 -11.97 0.11
C LYS A 142 -11.75 -10.92 -0.99
N PHE A 143 -11.48 -11.30 -2.23
CA PHE A 143 -11.81 -10.46 -3.37
C PHE A 143 -13.35 -10.33 -3.49
N PRO A 144 -13.88 -9.13 -3.78
CA PRO A 144 -15.33 -8.91 -3.81
C PRO A 144 -16.02 -9.60 -4.99
N THR A 145 -15.32 -9.77 -6.11
CA THR A 145 -15.81 -10.41 -7.34
C THR A 145 -14.66 -11.15 -8.03
N GLU A 146 -14.98 -12.02 -9.00
CA GLU A 146 -13.99 -12.58 -9.94
C GLU A 146 -13.51 -11.49 -10.91
N MET A 147 -12.78 -10.52 -10.37
CA MET A 147 -12.21 -9.40 -11.10
C MET A 147 -10.89 -9.81 -11.77
N GLU A 148 -10.69 -9.36 -13.00
CA GLU A 148 -9.40 -9.46 -13.66
C GLU A 148 -8.44 -8.40 -13.07
N ILE A 149 -7.40 -8.85 -12.36
CA ILE A 149 -6.31 -7.99 -11.88
C ILE A 149 -5.14 -8.14 -12.82
N VAL A 150 -4.83 -7.07 -13.56
CA VAL A 150 -3.73 -7.01 -14.53
C VAL A 150 -2.53 -6.35 -13.86
N PRO A 151 -1.40 -7.06 -13.70
CA PRO A 151 -0.19 -6.47 -13.12
C PRO A 151 0.48 -5.50 -14.08
N GLY A 152 0.89 -4.35 -13.55
CA GLY A 152 1.77 -3.37 -14.18
C GLY A 152 2.89 -2.95 -13.24
N ILE A 153 3.98 -2.46 -13.80
CA ILE A 153 5.12 -1.90 -13.06
C ILE A 153 5.31 -0.47 -13.58
N GLY A 154 5.59 0.48 -12.68
CA GLY A 154 5.85 1.86 -13.05
C GLY A 154 6.96 1.97 -14.11
N ILE A 155 6.85 2.95 -15.00
CA ILE A 155 7.76 3.08 -16.15
C ILE A 155 9.21 3.28 -15.71
N TRP A 156 9.46 3.97 -14.59
CA TRP A 156 10.81 4.17 -14.08
C TRP A 156 11.34 2.90 -13.42
N HIS A 157 10.47 2.16 -12.76
CA HIS A 157 10.81 0.92 -12.08
C HIS A 157 11.06 -0.24 -13.03
N VAL A 158 10.25 -0.40 -14.08
CA VAL A 158 10.29 -1.59 -14.97
C VAL A 158 11.63 -1.77 -15.68
N HIS A 159 12.38 -0.68 -15.91
CA HIS A 159 13.72 -0.73 -16.49
C HIS A 159 14.76 -1.42 -15.57
N GLY A 160 14.52 -1.47 -14.26
CA GLY A 160 15.34 -2.21 -13.30
C GLY A 160 15.08 -3.72 -13.27
N HIS A 161 14.04 -4.18 -13.95
CA HIS A 161 13.67 -5.59 -14.02
C HIS A 161 14.39 -6.33 -15.16
N GLN A 162 14.20 -7.65 -15.24
CA GLN A 162 14.67 -8.43 -16.39
C GLN A 162 13.98 -7.96 -17.68
N PRO A 163 14.61 -8.09 -18.86
CA PRO A 163 14.06 -7.59 -20.13
C PRO A 163 12.64 -8.08 -20.44
N GLN A 164 12.28 -9.30 -20.02
CA GLN A 164 10.93 -9.85 -20.24
C GLN A 164 9.84 -9.16 -19.40
N CYS A 165 10.23 -8.46 -18.32
CA CYS A 165 9.29 -7.67 -17.51
C CYS A 165 8.84 -6.41 -18.24
N PHE A 166 9.72 -5.79 -19.05
CA PHE A 166 9.39 -4.59 -19.81
C PHE A 166 8.19 -4.83 -20.75
N SER A 167 8.28 -5.85 -21.60
CA SER A 167 7.21 -6.17 -22.54
C SER A 167 5.92 -6.69 -21.88
N ARG A 168 6.01 -7.20 -20.63
CA ARG A 168 4.85 -7.77 -19.92
C ARG A 168 4.14 -6.78 -19.01
N TYR A 169 4.86 -5.86 -18.37
CA TYR A 169 4.36 -5.06 -17.26
C TYR A 169 4.49 -3.55 -17.47
N ALA A 170 5.23 -3.08 -18.49
CA ALA A 170 5.33 -1.64 -18.73
C ALA A 170 3.94 -1.07 -19.09
N PRO A 171 3.56 0.12 -18.58
CA PRO A 171 2.21 0.67 -18.74
C PRO A 171 1.78 0.78 -20.21
N LEU A 172 2.74 1.14 -21.08
CA LEU A 172 2.54 1.32 -22.52
C LEU A 172 2.04 0.07 -23.25
N TYR A 173 2.30 -1.13 -22.72
CA TYR A 173 1.88 -2.39 -23.33
C TYR A 173 0.60 -2.97 -22.71
N ILE A 174 0.05 -2.33 -21.66
CA ILE A 174 -1.14 -2.82 -20.96
C ILE A 174 -2.38 -2.17 -21.58
N LYS A 175 -3.18 -2.98 -22.26
CA LYS A 175 -4.46 -2.54 -22.83
C LYS A 175 -5.35 -1.92 -21.75
N GLY A 176 -5.74 -0.66 -21.93
CA GLY A 176 -6.63 0.08 -21.02
C GLY A 176 -5.92 0.86 -19.92
N ALA A 177 -4.58 0.80 -19.81
CA ALA A 177 -3.84 1.64 -18.86
C ALA A 177 -3.97 3.13 -19.20
N GLY A 178 -4.02 3.46 -20.49
CA GLY A 178 -3.91 4.84 -20.96
C GLY A 178 -2.45 5.30 -20.93
N TRP A 179 -2.24 6.61 -21.04
CA TRP A 179 -0.92 7.22 -20.96
C TRP A 179 -0.60 7.61 -19.51
N ILE A 180 -0.16 6.63 -18.73
CA ILE A 180 0.20 6.80 -17.32
C ILE A 180 1.61 6.22 -17.08
N ASP A 181 2.37 6.85 -16.19
CA ASP A 181 3.68 6.36 -15.77
C ASP A 181 3.59 5.23 -14.73
N GLY A 182 2.50 5.18 -13.95
CA GLY A 182 2.32 4.21 -12.87
C GLY A 182 2.92 4.65 -11.52
N GLU A 183 3.33 5.92 -11.41
CA GLU A 183 4.19 6.42 -10.32
C GLU A 183 3.45 7.41 -9.39
N VAL A 184 2.14 7.55 -9.57
CA VAL A 184 1.34 8.58 -8.87
C VAL A 184 1.49 8.50 -7.35
N ILE A 185 1.64 7.30 -6.79
CA ILE A 185 1.70 7.11 -5.34
C ILE A 185 2.99 7.70 -4.74
N GLU A 186 4.10 7.69 -5.47
CA GLU A 186 5.35 8.34 -5.05
C GLU A 186 5.17 9.87 -4.94
N THR A 187 4.40 10.46 -5.87
CA THR A 187 4.09 11.89 -5.82
C THR A 187 3.22 12.24 -4.60
N LEU A 188 2.32 11.33 -4.22
CA LEU A 188 1.51 11.50 -3.02
C LEU A 188 2.35 11.34 -1.74
N TRP A 189 3.32 10.43 -1.74
CA TRP A 189 4.30 10.33 -0.66
C TRP A 189 5.12 11.59 -0.50
N SER A 190 5.56 12.21 -1.59
CA SER A 190 6.29 13.49 -1.52
C SER A 190 5.52 14.55 -0.70
N ILE A 191 4.21 14.64 -0.94
CA ILE A 191 3.33 15.58 -0.21
C ILE A 191 3.15 15.14 1.24
N LEU A 192 2.81 13.88 1.48
CA LEU A 192 2.56 13.36 2.82
C LEU A 192 3.81 13.42 3.71
N ASN A 193 5.00 13.31 3.12
CA ASN A 193 6.27 13.31 3.85
C ASN A 193 6.57 14.61 4.60
N VAL A 194 5.84 15.68 4.32
CA VAL A 194 5.89 16.92 5.10
C VAL A 194 5.49 16.68 6.57
N VAL A 195 4.57 15.75 6.83
CA VAL A 195 4.12 15.43 8.20
C VAL A 195 4.76 14.16 8.79
N SER A 196 5.54 13.40 8.02
CA SER A 196 6.12 12.14 8.50
C SER A 196 6.94 12.31 9.79
N THR A 197 7.78 13.34 9.87
CA THR A 197 8.60 13.61 11.06
C THR A 197 7.75 13.96 12.28
N SER A 198 6.68 14.75 12.12
CA SER A 198 5.80 15.10 13.25
C SER A 198 4.97 13.90 13.71
N THR A 199 4.55 13.03 12.79
CA THR A 199 3.80 11.81 13.12
C THR A 199 4.63 10.74 13.84
N CYS A 200 5.95 10.76 13.69
CA CYS A 200 6.82 9.70 14.20
C CYS A 200 6.76 9.52 15.74
N GLY A 201 6.58 10.61 16.49
CA GLY A 201 6.50 10.59 17.96
C GLY A 201 5.10 10.82 18.53
N MET A 202 4.06 10.85 17.69
CA MET A 202 2.67 10.99 18.14
C MET A 202 2.14 9.69 18.74
N SER A 203 1.11 9.76 19.56
CA SER A 203 0.39 8.54 19.98
C SER A 203 -0.22 7.84 18.77
N SER A 204 -0.37 6.52 18.81
CA SER A 204 -0.91 5.75 17.67
C SER A 204 -2.26 6.30 17.15
N PRO A 205 -3.25 6.65 18.01
CA PRO A 205 -4.51 7.25 17.54
C PRO A 205 -4.32 8.59 16.83
N HIS A 206 -3.53 9.49 17.43
CA HIS A 206 -3.34 10.83 16.90
C HIS A 206 -2.56 10.82 15.58
N ARG A 207 -1.57 9.91 15.46
CA ARG A 207 -0.85 9.68 14.21
C ARG A 207 -1.81 9.27 13.10
N GLN A 208 -2.64 8.25 13.34
CA GLN A 208 -3.58 7.77 12.33
C GLN A 208 -4.57 8.86 11.92
N GLU A 209 -5.14 9.60 12.89
CA GLU A 209 -6.07 10.69 12.61
C GLU A 209 -5.42 11.82 11.81
N LEU A 210 -4.16 12.17 12.09
CA LEU A 210 -3.43 13.16 11.32
C LEU A 210 -3.11 12.68 9.91
N LEU A 211 -2.68 11.43 9.73
CA LEU A 211 -2.43 10.85 8.41
C LEU A 211 -3.72 10.80 7.59
N ASP A 212 -4.82 10.35 8.19
CA ASP A 212 -6.15 10.32 7.56
C ASP A 212 -6.59 11.71 7.13
N PHE A 213 -6.39 12.72 7.98
CA PHE A 213 -6.70 14.11 7.66
C PHE A 213 -5.90 14.61 6.46
N GLN A 214 -4.58 14.38 6.43
CA GLN A 214 -3.70 14.82 5.35
C GLN A 214 -4.01 14.13 4.02
N MET A 215 -4.34 12.83 4.06
CA MET A 215 -4.78 12.09 2.87
C MET A 215 -6.15 12.58 2.38
N ASN A 216 -7.05 12.93 3.29
CA ASN A 216 -8.35 13.50 2.94
C ASN A 216 -8.19 14.85 2.25
N ASP A 217 -7.35 15.73 2.79
CA ASP A 217 -7.03 17.01 2.18
C ASP A 217 -6.40 16.83 0.79
N SER A 218 -5.42 15.92 0.67
CA SER A 218 -4.81 15.58 -0.62
C SER A 218 -5.85 15.15 -1.66
N ASN A 219 -6.76 14.23 -1.29
CA ASN A 219 -7.85 13.80 -2.16
C ASN A 219 -8.84 14.93 -2.48
N PHE A 220 -9.18 15.76 -1.50
CA PHE A 220 -10.07 16.91 -1.70
C PHE A 220 -9.48 17.90 -2.70
N MET A 221 -8.20 18.26 -2.52
CA MET A 221 -7.47 19.14 -3.44
C MET A 221 -7.43 18.54 -4.85
N LYS A 222 -7.25 17.23 -5.00
CA LYS A 222 -7.38 16.57 -6.31
C LYS A 222 -8.77 16.76 -6.90
N MET A 223 -9.84 16.59 -6.12
CA MET A 223 -11.21 16.73 -6.62
C MET A 223 -11.54 18.16 -7.07
N ILE A 224 -11.10 19.18 -6.33
CA ILE A 224 -11.43 20.58 -6.68
C ILE A 224 -10.49 21.20 -7.70
N CYS A 225 -9.27 20.66 -7.86
CA CYS A 225 -8.29 21.12 -8.84
C CYS A 225 -8.21 20.23 -10.10
N MET A 226 -9.03 19.17 -10.20
CA MET A 226 -9.19 18.42 -11.44
C MET A 226 -9.96 19.28 -12.46
N GLY A 227 -9.21 19.97 -13.32
CA GLY A 227 -9.66 20.71 -14.50
C GLY A 227 -8.76 20.42 -15.68
#